data_AF-A0A5S4GK63-F1
#
_entry.id   AF-A0A5S4GK63-F1
#
_cell.length_a   1.000
_cell.length_b   1.000
_cell.length_c   1.000
_cell.angle_alpha   90.00
_cell.angle_beta   90.00
_cell.angle_gamma   90.00
#
_symmetry.space_group_name_H-M   'P 1'
#
loop_
_entity.id
_entity.type
_entity.pdbx_description
1 polymer ?
#
loop_
_entity_poly.entity_id
_entity_poly.type
_entity_poly.pdbx_seq_one_letter_code
_entity_poly.pdbx_strand_id
1 'polypeptide(L)'
;MHGRVQRESSRPFPRPEERDPVKYPVSARYLLPDAYERVVGLIAEEKYIPAIKLVRQATGLGLKEAKEYVDGLKGRVFARQVPPQVQAKARAMIADGRAKPAVKMVRAETGLGSQAAKDFIQALRDGLVVAPVADPGGTLSDRVRAFQAAGDYASAVALVCAETGMRPEEAERFVAALQ
;
A
#
# COMPACT_ATOMS: atom_id res chain seq x y z
N MET A 1 33.70 -6.93 -56.48
CA MET A 1 33.87 -6.56 -55.05
C MET A 1 33.59 -5.07 -54.95
N HIS A 2 32.37 -4.65 -54.60
CA HIS A 2 31.95 -4.20 -53.25
C HIS A 2 32.96 -3.20 -52.66
N GLY A 3 32.65 -1.94 -52.32
CA GLY A 3 31.37 -1.33 -51.98
C GLY A 3 31.40 0.21 -51.94
N ARG A 4 30.20 0.76 -51.76
CA ARG A 4 29.78 2.14 -52.02
C ARG A 4 30.20 3.14 -50.93
N VAL A 5 30.54 4.33 -51.43
CA VAL A 5 30.20 5.70 -50.96
C VAL A 5 29.34 5.77 -49.68
N GLN A 6 29.92 6.35 -48.63
CA GLN A 6 29.19 6.87 -47.48
C GLN A 6 28.27 8.01 -47.94
N ARG A 7 26.95 7.84 -47.80
CA ARG A 7 25.99 8.95 -47.78
C ARG A 7 25.39 9.03 -46.39
N GLU A 8 25.92 9.96 -45.61
CA GLU A 8 25.32 10.46 -44.38
C GLU A 8 23.95 11.06 -44.72
N SER A 9 22.91 10.24 -44.63
CA SER A 9 21.53 10.68 -44.75
C SER A 9 21.05 11.00 -43.34
N SER A 10 21.25 12.25 -42.94
CA SER A 10 20.56 12.88 -41.81
C SER A 10 19.06 12.72 -41.98
N ARG A 11 18.51 11.66 -41.38
CA ARG A 11 17.07 11.49 -41.18
C ARG A 11 16.73 12.16 -39.85
N PRO A 12 15.65 12.96 -39.80
CA PRO A 12 15.30 13.72 -38.61
C PRO A 12 14.95 12.78 -37.46
N PHE A 13 15.44 13.10 -36.26
CA PHE A 13 15.03 12.47 -35.02
C PHE A 13 13.49 12.44 -34.95
N PRO A 14 12.85 11.27 -34.73
CA PRO A 14 11.42 11.25 -34.47
C PRO A 14 11.16 11.92 -33.10
N ARG A 15 10.17 12.83 -33.07
CA ARG A 15 9.69 13.46 -31.84
C ARG A 15 9.16 12.39 -30.87
N PRO A 16 9.24 12.61 -29.54
CA PRO A 16 8.72 11.69 -28.53
C PRO A 16 7.20 11.85 -28.34
N GLU A 17 6.42 11.77 -29.42
CA GLU A 17 4.96 11.91 -29.36
C GLU A 17 4.32 10.98 -30.39
N GLU A 18 4.15 9.71 -30.00
CA GLU A 18 3.01 8.85 -30.33
C GLU A 18 3.34 7.48 -29.69
N ARG A 19 3.11 7.33 -28.37
CA ARG A 19 3.10 5.98 -27.79
C ARG A 19 1.79 5.35 -28.23
N ASP A 20 1.83 4.54 -29.28
CA ASP A 20 0.74 3.67 -29.68
C ASP A 20 0.20 2.95 -28.43
N PRO A 21 -1.11 3.09 -28.10
CA PRO A 21 -1.69 2.36 -26.98
C PRO A 21 -1.76 0.90 -27.40
N VAL A 22 -0.75 0.13 -26.99
CA VAL A 22 -0.67 -1.26 -27.35
C VAL A 22 -1.92 -1.97 -26.85
N LYS A 23 -2.70 -2.51 -27.80
CA LYS A 23 -3.93 -3.28 -27.62
C LYS A 23 -3.64 -4.65 -26.97
N TYR A 24 -3.03 -4.66 -25.81
CA TYR A 24 -3.02 -5.85 -24.98
C TYR A 24 -4.25 -5.79 -24.07
N PRO A 25 -5.13 -6.82 -24.06
CA PRO A 25 -6.09 -6.97 -22.99
C PRO A 25 -5.30 -7.40 -21.76
N VAL A 26 -4.65 -6.43 -21.12
CA VAL A 26 -3.85 -6.70 -19.95
C VAL A 26 -4.84 -6.90 -18.81
N SER A 27 -4.99 -8.14 -18.35
CA SER A 27 -5.78 -8.47 -17.17
C SER A 27 -5.45 -7.47 -16.05
N ALA A 28 -6.45 -7.07 -15.24
CA ALA A 28 -6.29 -6.07 -14.17
C ALA A 28 -5.03 -6.27 -13.29
N ARG A 29 -4.57 -7.53 -13.19
CA ARG A 29 -3.34 -7.96 -12.54
C ARG A 29 -2.05 -7.30 -13.05
N TYR A 30 -2.00 -6.80 -14.28
CA TYR A 30 -0.80 -6.20 -14.86
C TYR A 30 -1.09 -4.83 -15.48
N LEU A 31 -1.68 -3.90 -14.72
CA LEU A 31 -1.54 -2.49 -15.12
C LEU A 31 -0.05 -2.18 -15.27
N LEU A 32 0.33 -1.59 -16.42
CA LEU A 32 1.68 -1.06 -16.58
C LEU A 32 1.98 -0.13 -15.39
N PRO A 33 3.20 -0.15 -14.83
CA PRO A 33 3.53 0.58 -13.61
C PRO A 33 3.12 2.07 -13.69
N ASP A 34 3.32 2.69 -14.85
CA ASP A 34 2.92 4.07 -15.14
C ASP A 34 1.40 4.30 -15.04
N ALA A 35 0.59 3.37 -15.53
CA ALA A 35 -0.87 3.45 -15.44
C ALA A 35 -1.35 3.21 -14.01
N TYR A 36 -0.73 2.27 -13.30
CA TYR A 36 -1.03 2.00 -11.89
C TYR A 36 -0.80 3.24 -11.01
N GLU A 37 0.33 3.93 -11.17
CA GLU A 37 0.63 5.15 -10.39
C GLU A 37 -0.39 6.26 -10.65
N ARG A 38 -0.83 6.44 -11.90
CA ARG A 38 -1.90 7.39 -12.25
C ARG A 38 -3.24 7.00 -11.61
N VAL A 39 -3.60 5.72 -11.60
CA VAL A 39 -4.81 5.24 -10.90
C VAL A 39 -4.72 5.53 -9.41
N VAL A 40 -3.57 5.24 -8.79
CA VAL A 40 -3.32 5.51 -7.37
C VAL A 40 -3.45 6.99 -7.06
N GLY A 41 -2.88 7.88 -7.88
CA GLY A 41 -3.01 9.33 -7.73
C GLY A 41 -4.47 9.79 -7.84
N LEU A 42 -5.21 9.29 -8.82
CA LEU A 42 -6.63 9.62 -8.98
C LEU A 42 -7.48 9.12 -7.79
N ILE A 43 -7.19 7.93 -7.26
CA ILE A 43 -7.84 7.41 -6.06
C ILE A 43 -7.49 8.28 -4.85
N ALA A 44 -6.23 8.72 -4.74
CA ALA A 44 -5.78 9.58 -3.66
C ALA A 44 -6.49 10.93 -3.64
N GLU A 45 -6.79 11.47 -4.82
CA GLU A 45 -7.60 12.69 -5.00
C GLU A 45 -9.12 12.43 -4.93
N GLU A 46 -9.56 11.22 -4.54
CA GLU A 46 -10.97 10.79 -4.51
C GLU A 46 -11.70 10.86 -5.87
N LYS A 47 -10.94 10.89 -6.98
CA LYS A 47 -11.44 10.95 -8.35
C LYS A 47 -11.69 9.55 -8.93
N TYR A 48 -12.71 8.86 -8.42
CA TYR A 48 -12.97 7.46 -8.78
C TYR A 48 -13.44 7.25 -10.23
N ILE A 49 -14.23 8.16 -10.79
CA ILE A 49 -14.74 8.05 -12.17
C ILE A 49 -13.59 8.06 -13.19
N PRO A 50 -12.64 9.03 -13.17
CA PRO A 50 -11.50 8.97 -14.06
C PRO A 50 -10.54 7.82 -13.75
N ALA A 51 -10.40 7.39 -12.48
CA ALA A 51 -9.62 6.19 -12.15
C ALA A 51 -10.16 4.94 -12.84
N ILE A 52 -11.48 4.70 -12.75
CA ILE A 52 -12.16 3.57 -13.42
C ILE A 52 -12.01 3.70 -14.95
N LYS A 53 -12.18 4.91 -15.50
CA LYS A 53 -12.01 5.14 -16.94
C LYS A 53 -10.59 4.79 -17.40
N LEU A 54 -9.57 5.17 -16.64
CA LEU A 54 -8.17 4.88 -16.95
C LEU A 54 -7.88 3.38 -16.85
N VAL A 55 -8.38 2.70 -15.81
CA VAL A 55 -8.28 1.23 -15.70
C VAL A 55 -8.90 0.57 -16.92
N ARG A 56 -10.12 0.96 -17.32
CA ARG A 56 -10.78 0.40 -18.52
C ARG A 56 -9.98 0.63 -19.80
N GLN A 57 -9.43 1.83 -19.98
CA GLN A 57 -8.63 2.16 -21.16
C GLN A 57 -7.32 1.38 -21.21
N ALA A 58 -6.67 1.17 -20.07
CA ALA A 58 -5.38 0.48 -19.98
C ALA A 58 -5.50 -1.05 -20.01
N THR A 59 -6.62 -1.61 -19.56
CA THR A 59 -6.79 -3.07 -19.40
C THR A 59 -7.81 -3.69 -20.36
N GLY A 60 -8.70 -2.88 -20.94
CA GLY A 60 -9.85 -3.34 -21.73
C GLY A 60 -10.99 -3.93 -20.90
N LEU A 61 -10.95 -3.81 -19.56
CA LEU A 61 -11.95 -4.39 -18.68
C LEU A 61 -13.35 -3.76 -18.82
N GLY A 62 -14.36 -4.57 -18.52
CA GLY A 62 -15.74 -4.11 -18.35
C GLY A 62 -15.89 -3.14 -17.18
N LEU A 63 -16.98 -2.36 -17.17
CA LEU A 63 -17.23 -1.36 -16.12
C LEU A 63 -17.24 -1.96 -14.71
N LYS A 64 -17.81 -3.16 -14.56
CA LYS A 64 -17.87 -3.88 -13.29
C LYS A 64 -16.48 -4.25 -12.78
N GLU A 65 -15.70 -4.95 -13.60
CA GLU A 65 -14.32 -5.38 -13.30
C GLU A 65 -13.42 -4.20 -12.95
N ALA A 66 -13.46 -3.13 -13.75
CA ALA A 66 -12.65 -1.94 -13.51
C ALA A 66 -13.06 -1.22 -12.21
N LYS A 67 -14.35 -1.19 -11.90
CA LYS A 67 -14.83 -0.66 -10.62
C LYS A 67 -14.31 -1.50 -9.46
N GLU A 68 -14.44 -2.82 -9.52
CA GLU A 68 -13.99 -3.73 -8.46
C GLU A 68 -12.49 -3.62 -8.22
N TYR A 69 -11.71 -3.50 -9.30
CA TYR A 69 -10.27 -3.26 -9.20
C TYR A 69 -9.95 -1.94 -8.49
N VAL A 70 -10.60 -0.85 -8.88
CA VAL A 70 -10.42 0.45 -8.22
C VAL A 70 -10.87 0.41 -6.76
N ASP A 71 -12.02 -0.22 -6.46
CA ASP A 71 -12.53 -0.41 -5.10
C ASP A 71 -11.53 -1.14 -4.21
N GLY A 72 -10.94 -2.25 -4.69
CA GLY A 72 -9.91 -2.99 -3.96
C GLY A 72 -8.62 -2.20 -3.70
N LEU A 73 -8.32 -1.20 -4.56
CA LEU A 73 -7.17 -0.32 -4.37
C LEU A 73 -7.43 0.81 -3.38
N LYS A 74 -8.65 1.35 -3.29
CA LYS A 74 -9.00 2.48 -2.41
C LYS A 74 -8.49 2.28 -0.99
N GLY A 75 -8.83 1.16 -0.38
CA GLY A 75 -8.46 0.86 1.00
C GLY A 75 -6.95 0.89 1.23
N ARG A 76 -6.17 0.35 0.29
CA ARG A 76 -4.70 0.33 0.35
C ARG A 76 -4.08 1.71 0.10
N VAL A 77 -4.65 2.47 -0.84
CA VAL A 77 -4.17 3.83 -1.17
C VAL A 77 -4.41 4.77 0.00
N PHE A 78 -5.62 4.78 0.56
CA PHE A 78 -5.93 5.61 1.73
C PHE A 78 -5.14 5.16 2.96
N ALA A 79 -4.89 3.85 3.12
CA ALA A 79 -4.03 3.37 4.20
C ALA A 79 -2.61 3.93 4.12
N ARG A 80 -2.05 4.15 2.93
CA ARG A 80 -0.74 4.80 2.80
C ARG A 80 -0.76 6.29 3.14
N GLN A 81 -1.90 6.97 2.97
CA GLN A 81 -2.04 8.40 3.29
C GLN A 81 -2.28 8.66 4.78
N VAL A 82 -2.94 7.73 5.47
CA VAL A 82 -3.24 7.87 6.89
C VAL A 82 -1.95 7.67 7.70
N PRO A 83 -1.55 8.61 8.57
CA PRO A 83 -0.35 8.48 9.40
C PRO A 83 -0.41 7.22 10.27
N PRO A 84 0.72 6.53 10.51
CA PRO A 84 0.73 5.26 11.24
C PRO A 84 0.08 5.36 12.64
N GLN A 85 0.24 6.49 13.32
CA GLN A 85 -0.41 6.75 14.61
C GLN A 85 -1.94 6.80 14.51
N VAL A 86 -2.47 7.42 13.45
CA VAL A 86 -3.91 7.50 13.18
C VAL A 86 -4.44 6.11 12.82
N GLN A 87 -3.67 5.32 12.06
CA GLN A 87 -4.03 3.92 11.78
C GLN A 87 -4.12 3.09 13.08
N ALA A 88 -3.13 3.22 13.97
CA ALA A 88 -3.11 2.50 15.25
C ALA A 88 -4.32 2.87 16.13
N LYS A 89 -4.61 4.18 16.28
CA LYS A 89 -5.81 4.66 16.99
C LYS A 89 -7.10 4.16 16.35
N ALA A 90 -7.17 4.16 15.01
CA ALA A 90 -8.35 3.68 14.28
C ALA A 90 -8.56 2.17 14.50
N ARG A 91 -7.50 1.37 14.48
CA ARG A 91 -7.56 -0.07 14.81
C ARG A 91 -8.06 -0.31 16.22
N ALA A 92 -7.54 0.41 17.20
CA ALA A 92 -7.99 0.31 18.59
C ALA A 92 -9.49 0.61 18.72
N MET A 93 -9.97 1.65 18.05
CA MET A 93 -11.41 1.95 18.02
C MET A 93 -12.24 0.91 17.27
N ILE A 94 -11.72 0.31 16.20
CA ILE A 94 -12.42 -0.79 15.51
C ILE A 94 -12.54 -2.01 16.43
N ALA A 95 -11.48 -2.35 17.17
CA ALA A 95 -11.49 -3.45 18.14
C ALA A 95 -12.51 -3.22 19.27
N ASP A 96 -12.70 -1.97 19.70
CA ASP A 96 -13.70 -1.55 20.69
C ASP A 96 -15.14 -1.48 20.12
N GLY A 97 -15.37 -1.88 18.86
CA GLY A 97 -16.68 -1.78 18.19
C GLY A 97 -17.08 -0.36 17.77
N ARG A 98 -16.15 0.60 17.87
CA ARG A 98 -16.35 2.04 17.65
C ARG A 98 -15.97 2.46 16.22
N ALA A 99 -16.51 1.78 15.21
CA ALA A 99 -16.19 2.08 13.80
C ALA A 99 -16.65 3.47 13.33
N LYS A 100 -17.86 3.91 13.69
CA LYS A 100 -18.39 5.23 13.32
C LYS A 100 -17.54 6.40 13.85
N PRO A 101 -17.17 6.45 15.15
CA PRO A 101 -16.28 7.50 15.63
C PRO A 101 -14.84 7.36 15.10
N ALA A 102 -14.37 6.15 14.78
CA ALA A 102 -13.08 5.97 14.09
C ALA A 102 -13.05 6.69 12.73
N VAL A 103 -14.11 6.55 11.92
CA VAL A 103 -14.26 7.31 10.66
C VAL A 103 -14.18 8.81 10.93
N LYS A 104 -14.91 9.32 11.93
CA LYS A 104 -14.89 10.76 12.26
C LYS A 104 -13.48 11.24 12.65
N MET A 105 -12.76 10.46 13.45
CA MET A 105 -11.40 10.76 13.87
C MET A 105 -10.42 10.78 12.69
N VAL A 106 -10.46 9.75 11.83
CA VAL A 106 -9.60 9.68 10.64
C VAL A 106 -9.82 10.90 9.75
N ARG A 107 -11.06 11.30 9.51
CA ARG A 107 -11.38 12.51 8.73
C ARG A 107 -10.82 13.78 9.35
N ALA A 108 -10.92 13.91 10.68
CA ALA A 108 -10.42 15.08 11.39
C ALA A 108 -8.89 15.18 11.35
N GLU A 109 -8.16 14.06 11.47
CA GLU A 109 -6.69 14.07 11.47
C GLU A 109 -6.07 14.07 10.07
N THR A 110 -6.76 13.55 9.05
CA THR A 110 -6.20 13.39 7.68
C THR A 110 -6.83 14.28 6.62
N GLY A 111 -7.98 14.89 6.91
CA GLY A 111 -8.77 15.64 5.93
C GLY A 111 -9.51 14.79 4.89
N LEU A 112 -9.45 13.45 4.99
CA LEU A 112 -10.11 12.55 4.05
C LEU A 112 -11.64 12.78 3.98
N GLY A 113 -12.19 12.58 2.77
CA GLY A 113 -13.63 12.53 2.56
C GLY A 113 -14.33 11.45 3.37
N SER A 114 -15.64 11.62 3.55
CA SER A 114 -16.46 10.70 4.35
C SER A 114 -16.48 9.27 3.77
N GLN A 115 -16.37 9.15 2.44
CA GLN A 115 -16.32 7.86 1.77
C GLN A 115 -14.93 7.23 1.87
N ALA A 116 -13.85 8.00 1.61
CA ALA A 116 -12.47 7.53 1.73
C ALA A 116 -12.15 7.04 3.16
N ALA A 117 -12.59 7.76 4.19
CA ALA A 117 -12.38 7.33 5.57
C ALA A 117 -13.13 6.04 5.93
N LYS A 118 -14.35 5.82 5.40
CA LYS A 118 -15.06 4.54 5.57
C LYS A 118 -14.35 3.40 4.87
N ASP A 119 -13.87 3.65 3.67
CA ASP A 119 -13.13 2.67 2.86
C ASP A 119 -11.85 2.24 3.56
N PHE A 120 -11.10 3.20 4.12
CA PHE A 120 -9.95 2.94 4.97
C PHE A 120 -10.29 2.10 6.22
N ILE A 121 -11.36 2.45 6.94
CA ILE A 121 -11.81 1.69 8.12
C ILE A 121 -12.26 0.27 7.74
N GLN A 122 -12.93 0.13 6.59
CA GLN A 122 -13.31 -1.18 6.05
C GLN A 122 -12.09 -2.01 5.69
N ALA A 123 -11.07 -1.41 5.06
CA ALA A 123 -9.81 -2.08 4.73
C ALA A 123 -9.01 -2.48 5.98
N LEU A 124 -9.08 -1.68 7.06
CA LEU A 124 -8.53 -2.05 8.37
C LEU A 124 -9.26 -3.24 8.98
N ARG A 125 -10.60 -3.28 8.87
CA ARG A 125 -11.42 -4.39 9.36
C ARG A 125 -11.18 -5.68 8.58
N ASP A 126 -10.96 -5.57 7.28
CA ASP A 126 -10.67 -6.69 6.38
C ASP A 126 -9.23 -7.23 6.54
N GLY A 127 -8.40 -6.59 7.38
CA GLY A 127 -7.01 -7.01 7.60
C GLY A 127 -6.07 -6.71 6.42
N LEU A 128 -6.55 -5.99 5.40
CA LEU A 128 -5.79 -5.65 4.19
C LEU A 128 -4.70 -4.61 4.42
N VAL A 129 -4.77 -3.89 5.54
CA VAL A 129 -3.69 -3.02 6.01
C VAL A 129 -2.89 -3.81 7.04
N VAL A 130 -1.80 -4.42 6.61
CA VAL A 130 -0.79 -4.97 7.53
C VAL A 130 -0.22 -3.80 8.32
N ALA A 131 -0.22 -3.91 9.65
CA ALA A 131 0.31 -2.85 10.50
C ALA A 131 1.77 -2.57 10.08
N PRO A 132 2.20 -1.30 9.95
CA PRO A 132 3.58 -1.04 10.33
C PRO A 132 3.67 -1.53 11.76
N VAL A 133 4.54 -2.52 12.01
CA VAL A 133 4.86 -3.01 13.35
C VAL A 133 4.83 -1.81 14.28
N ALA A 134 3.82 -1.79 15.15
CA ALA A 134 3.58 -0.65 16.01
C ALA A 134 4.91 -0.35 16.67
N ASP A 135 5.47 0.85 16.46
CA ASP A 135 6.54 1.39 17.29
C ASP A 135 5.98 1.40 18.71
N PRO A 136 6.31 0.41 19.56
CA PRO A 136 5.91 0.45 20.95
C PRO A 136 6.96 1.35 21.57
N GLY A 137 6.70 2.65 21.58
CA GLY A 137 7.61 3.70 22.05
C GLY A 137 8.06 3.45 23.50
N GLY A 138 9.04 2.58 23.65
CA GLY A 138 9.49 1.95 24.88
C GLY A 138 10.78 1.17 24.62
N THR A 139 11.51 0.85 25.70
CA THR A 139 12.77 0.12 25.61
C THR A 139 12.59 -1.24 24.91
N LEU A 140 13.65 -1.81 24.32
CA LEU A 140 13.60 -3.15 23.68
C LEU A 140 12.85 -4.18 24.55
N SER A 141 13.04 -4.13 25.87
CA SER A 141 12.37 -5.01 26.84
C SER A 141 10.85 -4.83 26.91
N ASP A 142 10.35 -3.60 26.80
CA ASP A 142 8.91 -3.30 26.80
C ASP A 142 8.24 -3.86 25.54
N ARG A 143 8.95 -3.72 24.41
CA ARG A 143 8.53 -4.22 23.10
C ARG A 143 8.48 -5.74 23.07
N VAL A 144 9.49 -6.40 23.63
CA VAL A 144 9.53 -7.86 23.78
C VAL A 144 8.40 -8.38 24.67
N ARG A 145 8.10 -7.68 25.78
CA ARG A 145 6.99 -8.06 26.67
C ARG A 145 5.62 -7.91 26.01
N ALA A 146 5.43 -6.90 25.16
CA ALA A 146 4.20 -6.74 24.39
C ALA A 146 3.96 -7.94 23.44
N PHE A 147 5.00 -8.44 22.77
CA PHE A 147 4.89 -9.64 21.92
C PHE A 147 4.60 -10.91 22.73
N GLN A 148 5.20 -11.05 23.92
CA GLN A 148 4.90 -12.17 24.82
C GLN A 148 3.46 -12.13 25.34
N ALA A 149 2.95 -10.94 25.71
CA ALA A 149 1.56 -10.76 26.15
C ALA A 149 0.55 -11.10 25.03
N ALA A 150 0.95 -10.94 23.76
CA ALA A 150 0.18 -11.34 22.59
C ALA A 150 0.34 -12.84 22.23
N GLY A 151 1.22 -13.57 22.91
CA GLY A 151 1.54 -14.98 22.61
C GLY A 151 2.44 -15.17 21.38
N ASP A 152 3.01 -14.10 20.85
CA ASP A 152 3.76 -14.12 19.59
C ASP A 152 5.29 -14.12 19.84
N TYR A 153 5.79 -15.26 20.31
CA TYR A 153 7.20 -15.44 20.65
C TYR A 153 8.13 -15.32 19.43
N ALA A 154 7.69 -15.75 18.26
CA ALA A 154 8.49 -15.67 17.04
C ALA A 154 8.80 -14.22 16.65
N SER A 155 7.82 -13.32 16.76
CA SER A 155 8.01 -11.90 16.49
C SER A 155 8.90 -11.22 17.55
N ALA A 156 8.82 -11.64 18.81
CA ALA A 156 9.70 -11.15 19.87
C ALA A 156 11.17 -11.46 19.60
N VAL A 157 11.47 -12.71 19.19
CA VAL A 157 12.83 -13.16 18.86
C VAL A 157 13.35 -12.43 17.62
N ALA A 158 12.53 -12.29 16.59
CA ALA A 158 12.90 -11.58 15.36
C ALA A 158 13.25 -10.10 15.64
N LEU A 159 12.50 -9.44 16.53
CA LEU A 159 12.78 -8.06 16.94
C LEU A 159 14.16 -7.94 17.61
N VAL A 160 14.46 -8.83 18.55
CA VAL A 160 15.74 -8.82 19.28
C VAL A 160 16.91 -9.07 18.34
N CYS A 161 16.80 -10.05 17.43
CA CYS A 161 17.82 -10.30 16.41
C CYS A 161 18.06 -9.07 15.53
N ALA A 162 16.99 -8.40 15.10
CA ALA A 162 17.08 -7.26 14.20
C ALA A 162 17.75 -6.04 14.85
N GLU A 163 17.52 -5.78 16.13
CA GLU A 163 18.09 -4.61 16.81
C GLU A 163 19.46 -4.84 17.44
N THR A 164 19.73 -6.04 17.95
CA THR A 164 20.96 -6.33 18.69
C THR A 164 21.99 -7.07 17.85
N GLY A 165 21.59 -7.63 16.70
CA GLY A 165 22.43 -8.52 15.91
C GLY A 165 22.67 -9.89 16.55
N MET A 166 21.95 -10.22 17.64
CA MET A 166 22.01 -11.53 18.29
C MET A 166 21.55 -12.64 17.35
N ARG A 167 22.09 -13.84 17.55
CA ARG A 167 21.61 -15.05 16.87
C ARG A 167 20.24 -15.43 17.44
N PRO A 168 19.39 -16.13 16.64
CA PRO A 168 18.04 -16.53 17.08
C PRO A 168 18.05 -17.28 18.42
N GLU A 169 19.01 -18.18 18.63
CA GLU A 169 19.16 -18.94 19.88
C GLU A 169 19.47 -18.05 21.10
N GLU A 170 20.21 -16.96 20.89
CA GLU A 170 20.54 -15.98 21.92
C GLU A 170 19.35 -15.04 22.19
N ALA A 171 18.65 -14.65 21.13
CA ALA A 171 17.43 -13.85 21.23
C ALA A 171 16.30 -14.62 21.94
N GLU A 172 16.14 -15.93 21.71
CA GLU A 172 15.19 -16.78 22.44
C GLU A 172 15.47 -16.77 23.95
N ARG A 173 16.74 -16.90 24.34
CA ARG A 173 17.14 -16.83 25.75
C ARG A 173 16.88 -15.44 26.34
N PHE A 174 17.15 -14.39 25.58
CA PHE A 174 16.88 -13.02 26.00
C PHE A 174 15.38 -12.77 26.21
N VAL A 175 14.53 -13.25 25.30
CA VAL A 175 13.07 -13.16 25.41
C VAL A 175 12.55 -13.95 26.61
N ALA A 176 13.04 -15.18 26.81
CA ALA A 176 12.68 -16.02 27.95
C ALA A 176 13.12 -15.42 29.30
N ALA A 177 14.22 -14.68 29.33
CA ALA A 177 14.70 -14.00 30.54
C ALA A 177 13.87 -12.76 30.92
N LEU A 178 12.99 -12.29 30.04
CA LEU A 178 12.12 -11.13 30.27
C LEU A 178 10.72 -11.51 30.79
N GLN A 179 10.45 -12.82 30.98
CA GLN A 179 9.24 -13.36 31.62
C GLN A 179 9.13 -12.95 33.10
#